data_AF-A0A918EN19-F1
#
_entry.id   AF-A0A918EN19-F1
#
_cell.length_a   1.000
_cell.length_b   1.000
_cell.length_c   1.000
_cell.angle_alpha   90.00
_cell.angle_beta   90.00
_cell.angle_gamma   90.00
#
_symmetry.space_group_name_H-M   'P 1'
#
loop_
_entity.id
_entity.type
_entity.pdbx_description
1 polymer ?
#
loop_
_entity_poly.entity_id
_entity_poly.type
_entity_poly.pdbx_seq_one_letter_code
_entity_poly.pdbx_strand_id
1 'polypeptide(L)'
;MCVPPLRWQRLRQAMQRDAAGQQWQDSDYVFTTRTGRTVEPMNLSRSFQRIAEAAGLPRIRLHDARHGCATLLFAAGVPARVVMEILGHSQIAVTMNIYTHVSDERRREAMGHMDRLLRRRRPE
;
A
#
# COMPACT_ATOMS: atom_id res chain seq x y z
N MET A 1 -2.95 12.18 -1.93
CA MET A 1 -1.49 12.10 -2.15
C MET A 1 -0.78 12.23 -0.80
N CYS A 2 0.29 11.47 -0.53
CA CYS A 2 0.95 11.36 0.79
C CYS A 2 1.83 12.58 1.17
N VAL A 3 1.33 13.79 0.95
CA VAL A 3 2.08 15.05 1.16
C VAL A 3 2.47 15.28 2.64
N PRO A 4 1.58 15.06 3.64
CA PRO A 4 1.95 15.33 5.03
C PRO A 4 3.12 14.46 5.55
N PRO A 5 3.16 13.13 5.31
CA PRO A 5 4.32 12.31 5.67
C PRO A 5 5.63 12.79 5.03
N LEU A 6 5.60 13.24 3.77
CA LEU A 6 6.78 13.73 3.07
C LEU A 6 7.29 15.07 3.64
N ARG A 7 6.38 15.96 4.05
CA ARG A 7 6.75 17.19 4.77
C ARG A 7 7.44 16.88 6.09
N TRP A 8 6.89 15.94 6.84
CA TRP A 8 7.49 15.52 8.11
C TRP A 8 8.84 14.83 7.93
N GLN A 9 8.99 14.00 6.88
CA GLN A 9 10.28 13.42 6.51
C GLN A 9 11.31 14.50 6.17
N ARG A 10 10.93 15.55 5.42
CA ARG A 10 11.81 16.68 5.12
C ARG A 10 12.28 17.40 6.39
N LEU A 11 11.39 17.64 7.34
CA LEU A 11 11.75 18.24 8.64
C LEU A 11 12.74 17.35 9.40
N ARG A 12 12.46 16.04 9.47
CA ARG A 12 13.33 15.08 10.15
C ARG A 12 14.72 15.02 9.50
N GLN A 13 14.78 15.04 8.16
CA GLN A 13 16.04 15.03 7.43
C GLN A 13 16.85 16.30 7.68
N ALA A 14 16.20 17.47 7.75
CA ALA A 14 16.87 18.73 8.09
C ALA A 14 17.49 18.67 9.49
N MET A 15 16.76 18.13 10.48
CA MET A 15 17.30 17.91 11.83
C MET A 15 18.48 16.92 11.84
N GLN A 16 18.42 15.86 11.03
CA GLN A 16 19.52 14.90 10.90
C GLN A 16 20.75 15.52 10.24
N ARG A 17 20.57 16.39 9.24
CA ARG A 17 21.63 17.15 8.59
C ARG A 17 22.36 18.05 9.57
N ASP A 18 21.60 18.82 10.35
CA ASP A 18 22.16 19.69 11.38
C ASP A 18 22.94 18.89 12.43
N ALA A 19 22.36 17.80 12.93
CA ALA A 19 23.01 16.93 13.92
C ALA A 19 24.25 16.20 13.39
N ALA A 20 24.31 15.85 12.10
CA ALA A 20 25.45 15.16 11.50
C ALA A 20 26.62 16.11 11.17
N GLY A 21 26.34 17.41 10.98
CA GLY A 21 27.34 18.41 10.65
C GLY A 21 28.21 18.00 9.47
N GLN A 22 29.52 17.94 9.68
CA GLN A 22 30.51 17.56 8.65
C GLN A 22 30.38 16.11 8.16
N GLN A 23 29.71 15.23 8.91
CA GLN A 23 29.50 13.84 8.51
C GLN A 23 28.33 13.67 7.53
N TRP A 24 27.57 14.73 7.28
CA TRP A 24 26.46 14.70 6.34
C TRP A 24 26.94 14.51 4.89
N GLN A 25 26.27 13.61 4.16
CA GLN A 25 26.46 13.44 2.72
C GLN A 25 25.23 13.92 1.96
N ASP A 26 25.41 14.90 1.07
CA ASP A 26 24.37 15.32 0.15
C ASP A 26 24.22 14.28 -0.96
N SER A 27 23.16 13.48 -0.85
CA SER A 27 22.84 12.38 -1.77
C SER A 27 21.56 12.62 -2.58
N ASP A 28 20.91 13.77 -2.39
CA ASP A 28 19.62 14.16 -2.98
C ASP A 28 18.45 13.19 -2.72
N TYR A 29 18.64 12.16 -1.89
CA TYR A 29 17.59 11.22 -1.53
C TYR A 29 16.62 11.80 -0.49
N VAL A 30 15.33 11.48 -0.64
CA VAL A 30 14.28 11.87 0.33
C VAL A 30 14.37 11.05 1.63
N PHE A 31 14.82 9.79 1.52
CA PHE A 31 15.00 8.89 2.66
C PHE A 31 16.48 8.51 2.78
N THR A 32 17.08 8.92 3.89
CA THR A 32 18.51 8.72 4.15
C THR A 32 18.72 8.11 5.53
N THR A 33 19.93 7.61 5.77
CA THR A 33 20.43 7.40 7.14
C THR A 33 20.57 8.74 7.86
N ARG A 34 20.93 8.69 9.15
CA ARG A 34 21.20 9.89 9.96
C ARG A 34 22.34 10.76 9.41
N THR A 35 23.17 10.23 8.52
CA THR A 35 24.33 10.91 7.91
C THR A 35 24.13 11.23 6.43
N GLY A 36 22.90 11.13 5.91
CA GLY A 36 22.61 11.47 4.51
C GLY A 36 22.92 10.37 3.50
N ARG A 37 23.33 9.16 3.95
CA ARG A 37 23.64 8.03 3.06
C ARG A 37 22.38 7.26 2.65
N THR A 38 22.52 6.39 1.66
CA THR A 38 21.49 5.44 1.24
C THR A 38 21.06 4.52 2.38
N VAL A 39 19.76 4.23 2.44
CA VAL A 39 19.23 3.23 3.36
C VAL A 39 19.42 1.85 2.75
N GLU A 40 20.12 0.98 3.46
CA GLU A 40 20.31 -0.40 3.03
C GLU A 40 18.98 -1.19 3.15
N PRO A 41 18.56 -1.95 2.11
CA PRO A 41 17.25 -2.59 2.07
C PRO A 41 16.97 -3.61 3.20
N MET A 42 17.98 -4.36 3.64
CA MET A 42 17.85 -5.32 4.74
C MET A 42 17.59 -4.59 6.07
N ASN A 43 18.25 -3.46 6.31
CA ASN A 43 18.03 -2.61 7.47
C ASN A 43 16.61 -2.04 7.49
N LEU A 44 16.10 -1.61 6.34
CA LEU A 44 14.69 -1.18 6.22
C LEU A 44 13.73 -2.33 6.56
N SER A 45 13.99 -3.52 6.02
CA SER A 45 13.17 -4.71 6.28
C SER A 45 13.18 -5.11 7.76
N ARG A 46 14.35 -5.07 8.42
CA ARG A 46 14.50 -5.35 9.86
C ARG A 46 13.80 -4.30 10.72
N SER A 47 13.93 -3.02 10.36
CA SER A 47 13.24 -1.93 11.04
C SER A 47 11.72 -2.11 10.97
N PHE A 48 11.21 -2.48 9.79
CA PHE A 48 9.79 -2.79 9.61
C PHE A 48 9.32 -3.96 10.49
N GLN A 49 10.06 -5.07 10.54
CA GLN A 49 9.71 -6.20 11.42
C GLN A 49 9.59 -5.77 12.87
N ARG A 50 10.57 -4.99 13.38
CA ARG A 50 10.53 -4.49 14.75
C ARG A 50 9.29 -3.63 15.03
N ILE A 51 8.88 -2.82 14.07
CA ILE A 51 7.66 -1.99 14.20
C ILE A 51 6.42 -2.87 14.21
N ALA A 52 6.34 -3.88 13.33
CA ALA A 52 5.22 -4.81 13.27
C ALA A 52 5.09 -5.63 14.58
N GLU A 53 6.20 -6.14 15.10
CA GLU A 53 6.28 -6.85 16.37
C GLU A 53 5.82 -5.95 17.54
N ALA A 54 6.31 -4.71 17.60
CA ALA A 54 5.90 -3.74 18.62
C ALA A 54 4.41 -3.36 18.54
N ALA A 55 3.82 -3.45 17.35
CA ALA A 55 2.39 -3.25 17.12
C ALA A 55 1.54 -4.51 17.40
N GLY A 56 2.15 -5.62 17.82
CA GLY A 56 1.45 -6.88 18.09
C GLY A 56 0.95 -7.60 16.84
N LEU A 57 1.51 -7.28 15.67
CA LEU A 57 1.13 -7.92 14.41
C LEU A 57 1.84 -9.26 14.22
N PRO A 58 1.24 -10.21 13.48
CA PRO A 58 1.96 -11.39 13.03
C PRO A 58 3.13 -10.99 12.14
N ARG A 59 4.08 -11.91 11.95
CA ARG A 59 5.27 -11.66 11.12
C ARG A 59 4.88 -11.43 9.66
N ILE A 60 4.78 -10.16 9.27
CA ILE A 60 4.48 -9.69 7.91
C ILE A 60 5.71 -9.04 7.30
N ARG A 61 5.95 -9.22 6.01
CA ARG A 61 7.07 -8.62 5.27
C ARG A 61 6.70 -7.21 4.82
N LEU A 62 7.70 -6.37 4.53
CA LEU A 62 7.46 -5.01 4.02
C LEU A 62 6.62 -4.99 2.73
N HIS A 63 6.81 -5.96 1.84
CA HIS A 63 6.00 -6.07 0.61
C HIS A 63 4.51 -6.38 0.88
N ASP A 64 4.17 -6.94 2.05
CA ASP A 64 2.77 -7.24 2.40
C ASP A 64 1.99 -5.96 2.65
N ALA A 65 2.66 -4.88 3.08
CA ALA A 65 2.02 -3.57 3.19
C ALA A 65 1.54 -3.06 1.82
N ARG A 66 2.27 -3.38 0.74
CA ARG A 66 1.85 -3.05 -0.63
C ARG A 66 0.65 -3.90 -1.07
N HIS A 67 0.62 -5.19 -0.71
CA HIS A 67 -0.55 -6.04 -0.92
C HIS A 67 -1.78 -5.55 -0.12
N GLY A 68 -1.56 -5.06 1.10
CA GLY A 68 -2.60 -4.41 1.90
C GLY A 68 -3.15 -3.15 1.22
N CYS A 69 -2.28 -2.31 0.66
CA CYS A 69 -2.70 -1.15 -0.14
C CYS A 69 -3.59 -1.56 -1.32
N ALA A 70 -3.21 -2.59 -2.08
CA ALA A 70 -4.04 -3.12 -3.17
C ALA A 70 -5.43 -3.54 -2.66
N THR A 71 -5.47 -4.32 -1.58
CA THR A 71 -6.71 -4.81 -0.96
C THR A 71 -7.63 -3.66 -0.55
N LEU A 72 -7.08 -2.62 0.09
CA LEU A 72 -7.83 -1.43 0.50
C LEU A 72 -8.39 -0.65 -0.71
N LEU A 73 -7.61 -0.48 -1.77
CA LEU A 73 -8.06 0.18 -2.99
C LEU A 73 -9.19 -0.60 -3.68
N PHE A 74 -9.09 -1.93 -3.72
CA PHE A 74 -10.15 -2.79 -4.26
C PHE A 74 -11.43 -2.74 -3.43
N ALA A 75 -11.30 -2.80 -2.10
CA ALA A 75 -12.43 -2.65 -1.18
C ALA A 75 -13.12 -1.28 -1.33
N ALA A 76 -12.34 -0.22 -1.62
CA ALA A 76 -12.86 1.10 -1.93
C ALA A 76 -13.47 1.24 -3.34
N GLY A 77 -13.55 0.16 -4.11
CA GLY A 77 -14.21 0.14 -5.40
C GLY A 77 -13.33 0.52 -6.60
N VAL A 78 -12.04 0.80 -6.39
CA VAL A 78 -11.15 1.31 -7.44
C VAL A 78 -10.97 0.25 -8.55
N PRO A 79 -11.13 0.63 -9.84
CA PRO A 79 -10.94 -0.32 -10.94
C PRO A 79 -9.52 -0.90 -10.98
N ALA A 80 -9.41 -2.18 -11.33
CA ALA A 80 -8.13 -2.90 -11.32
C ALA A 80 -7.03 -2.21 -12.13
N ARG A 81 -7.38 -1.63 -13.28
CA ARG A 81 -6.44 -0.86 -14.10
C ARG A 81 -5.83 0.31 -13.33
N VAL A 82 -6.67 1.07 -12.62
CA VAL A 82 -6.23 2.21 -11.81
C VAL A 82 -5.39 1.75 -10.61
N VAL A 83 -5.75 0.63 -9.97
CA VAL A 83 -4.93 0.04 -8.89
C VAL A 83 -3.55 -0.35 -9.40
N MET A 84 -3.47 -0.97 -10.59
CA MET A 84 -2.19 -1.32 -11.23
C MET A 84 -1.35 -0.10 -11.59
N GLU A 85 -1.97 0.98 -12.07
CA GLU A 85 -1.28 2.24 -12.34
C GLU A 85 -0.75 2.89 -11.05
N ILE A 86 -1.54 2.90 -9.97
CA ILE A 86 -1.13 3.43 -8.65
C ILE A 86 0.03 2.64 -8.07
N LEU A 87 -0.04 1.31 -8.13
CA LEU A 87 1.01 0.47 -7.58
C LEU A 87 2.23 0.45 -8.51
N GLY A 88 2.06 0.62 -9.82
CA GLY A 88 3.09 0.35 -10.82
C GLY A 88 3.12 -1.14 -11.14
N HIS A 89 3.30 -1.46 -12.43
CA HIS A 89 3.07 -2.73 -13.16
C HIS A 89 3.57 -4.06 -12.53
N SER A 90 4.18 -4.07 -11.35
CA SER A 90 4.92 -5.19 -10.78
C SER A 90 4.10 -6.27 -10.04
N GLN A 91 2.77 -6.16 -9.93
CA GLN A 91 1.96 -7.12 -9.14
C GLN A 91 0.67 -7.63 -9.81
N ILE A 92 0.71 -7.87 -11.12
CA ILE A 92 -0.40 -8.49 -11.88
C ILE A 92 -0.96 -9.75 -11.18
N ALA A 93 -0.09 -10.58 -10.59
CA ALA A 93 -0.48 -11.83 -9.93
C ALA A 93 -1.38 -11.63 -8.69
N VAL A 94 -1.17 -10.58 -7.89
CA VAL A 94 -2.02 -10.30 -6.72
C VAL A 94 -3.28 -9.51 -7.13
N THR A 95 -3.16 -8.64 -8.13
CA THR A 95 -4.31 -7.99 -8.76
C THR A 95 -5.34 -9.02 -9.22
N MET A 96 -4.92 -10.11 -9.87
CA MET A 96 -5.85 -11.16 -10.33
C MET A 96 -6.53 -11.92 -9.19
N ASN A 97 -5.79 -12.33 -8.15
CA ASN A 97 -6.36 -13.10 -7.03
C ASN A 97 -7.34 -12.27 -6.17
N ILE A 98 -7.11 -10.96 -6.00
CA ILE A 98 -8.05 -10.10 -5.28
C ILE A 98 -9.23 -9.73 -6.19
N TYR A 99 -8.97 -9.49 -7.49
CA TYR A 99 -10.02 -9.21 -8.45
C TYR A 99 -11.00 -10.37 -8.57
N THR A 100 -10.55 -11.63 -8.61
CA THR A 100 -11.45 -12.80 -8.62
C THR A 100 -12.40 -12.78 -7.43
N HIS A 101 -11.89 -12.60 -6.21
CA HIS A 101 -12.74 -12.55 -5.01
C HIS A 101 -13.73 -11.37 -5.00
N VAL A 102 -13.27 -10.15 -5.33
CA VAL A 102 -14.15 -8.95 -5.36
C VAL A 102 -15.16 -9.04 -6.50
N SER A 103 -14.76 -9.60 -7.64
CA SER A 103 -15.66 -9.83 -8.77
C SER A 103 -16.72 -10.88 -8.44
N ASP A 104 -16.40 -11.93 -7.70
CA ASP A 104 -17.36 -12.98 -7.31
C ASP A 104 -18.46 -12.44 -6.39
N GLU A 105 -18.11 -11.53 -5.47
CA GLU A 105 -19.07 -10.89 -4.58
C GLU A 105 -19.98 -9.92 -5.34
N ARG A 106 -19.41 -9.04 -6.18
CA ARG A 106 -20.20 -8.17 -7.06
C ARG A 106 -21.05 -8.95 -8.07
N ARG A 107 -20.54 -10.09 -8.56
CA ARG A 107 -21.27 -10.99 -9.46
C ARG A 107 -22.46 -11.61 -8.74
N ARG A 108 -22.29 -12.07 -7.49
CA ARG A 108 -23.39 -12.54 -6.65
C ARG A 108 -24.42 -11.45 -6.40
N GLU A 109 -23.97 -10.23 -6.12
CA GLU A 109 -24.85 -9.09 -5.87
C GLU A 109 -25.66 -8.68 -7.12
N ALA A 110 -25.01 -8.66 -8.29
CA ALA A 110 -25.65 -8.42 -9.58
C ALA A 110 -26.67 -9.53 -9.93
N MET A 111 -26.31 -10.80 -9.72
CA MET A 111 -27.23 -11.94 -9.90
C MET A 111 -28.42 -11.85 -8.93
N GLY A 112 -28.21 -11.44 -7.67
CA GLY A 112 -29.29 -11.21 -6.72
C GLY A 112 -30.18 -10.01 -7.06
N HIS A 113 -29.65 -8.99 -7.76
CA HIS A 113 -30.45 -7.92 -8.35
C HIS A 113 -31.32 -8.44 -9.51
N MET A 114 -30.72 -9.25 -10.38
CA MET A 114 -31.43 -9.86 -11.51
C MET A 114 -32.55 -10.79 -11.03
N ASP A 115 -32.31 -11.63 -10.01
CA ASP A 115 -33.35 -12.50 -9.44
C ASP A 115 -34.52 -11.71 -8.84
N ARG A 116 -34.23 -10.59 -8.17
CA ARG A 116 -35.26 -9.68 -7.65
C ARG A 116 -36.10 -9.02 -8.76
N LEU A 117 -35.47 -8.62 -9.87
CA LEU A 117 -36.17 -8.06 -11.03
C LEU A 117 -37.06 -9.10 -11.72
N LEU A 118 -36.58 -10.35 -11.83
CA LEU A 118 -37.32 -11.45 -12.44
C LEU A 118 -38.47 -11.94 -11.57
N ARG A 119 -38.30 -12.01 -10.24
CA ARG A 119 -39.38 -12.36 -9.28
C ARG A 119 -40.53 -11.36 -9.27
N ARG A 120 -40.27 -10.08 -9.58
CA ARG A 120 -41.30 -9.04 -9.67
C ARG A 120 -42.19 -9.15 -10.91
N ARG A 121 -41.87 -10.05 -11.86
CA ARG A 121 -42.59 -10.25 -13.13
C ARG A 121 -43.22 -11.65 -13.27
N ARG A 122 -43.74 -12.24 -12.19
CA ARG A 122 -44.78 -13.27 -12.35
C ARG A 122 -46.15 -12.61 -12.32
N PRO A 123 -46.74 -12.25 -13.47
CA PRO A 123 -48.18 -12.10 -13.55
C PRO A 123 -48.80 -13.49 -13.36
N GLU A 124 -49.86 -13.56 -12.56
CA GLU A 124 -50.82 -14.68 -12.61
C GLU A 124 -51.57 -14.67 -13.94
#